data_AF-A0A2T2VYE7-F1
#
_entry.id   AF-A0A2T2VYE7-F1
#
_cell.length_a   1.000
_cell.length_b   1.000
_cell.length_c   1.000
_cell.angle_alpha   90.00
_cell.angle_beta   90.00
_cell.angle_gamma   90.00
#
_symmetry.space_group_name_H-M   'P 1'
#
loop_
_entity.id
_entity.type
_entity.pdbx_description
1 polymer ?
#
loop_
_entity_poly.entity_id
_entity_poly.type
_entity_poly.pdbx_seq_one_letter_code
_entity_poly.pdbx_strand_id
1 'polypeptide(L)'
;MVDKGTLVEFKHQGQPRLGVVDRPEGKKNWVVIDERGQAHTLHPRDFIYEVGGDTYKPADIGPFAAEAESYIDPSSLEIAWEFLSEAGESADPAALAQLLFSEQSPTFCYAAHRLLAEDKVFFKQKGDRYEPRPAAQVDELRLQIERETQRQQEWESFMTKARQGLALGFALDLQAQFIDLGRRAG
;
A
#
# COMPACT_ATOMS: atom_id res chain seq x y z
N MET A 1 -4.64 23.32 7.09
CA MET A 1 -5.70 23.45 8.11
C MET A 1 -6.87 22.68 7.56
N VAL A 2 -7.39 21.71 8.31
CA VAL A 2 -8.42 20.83 7.79
C VAL A 2 -9.77 21.51 7.88
N ASP A 3 -10.42 21.62 6.74
CA ASP A 3 -11.75 22.21 6.58
C ASP A 3 -12.71 21.21 5.94
N LYS A 4 -14.00 21.52 5.99
CA LYS A 4 -15.03 20.74 5.29
C LYS A 4 -14.68 20.62 3.79
N GLY A 5 -14.77 19.41 3.26
CA GLY A 5 -14.46 19.08 1.88
C GLY A 5 -13.00 18.67 1.65
N THR A 6 -12.13 18.76 2.66
CA THR A 6 -10.75 18.26 2.55
C THR A 6 -10.78 16.73 2.39
N LEU A 7 -10.07 16.23 1.38
CA LEU A 7 -9.84 14.79 1.22
C LEU A 7 -8.62 14.38 2.05
N VAL A 8 -8.78 13.36 2.87
CA VAL A 8 -7.75 12.88 3.80
C VAL A 8 -7.59 11.37 3.71
N GLU A 9 -6.35 10.90 3.87
CA GLU A 9 -6.04 9.49 4.11
C GLU A 9 -5.96 9.24 5.62
N PHE A 10 -6.55 8.14 6.09
CA PHE A 10 -6.49 7.69 7.47
C PHE A 10 -6.42 6.16 7.54
N LYS A 11 -6.13 5.61 8.73
CA LYS A 11 -6.15 4.15 8.96
C LYS A 11 -7.53 3.70 9.41
N HIS A 12 -8.12 2.74 8.70
CA HIS A 12 -9.30 2.01 9.13
C HIS A 12 -9.01 0.52 9.12
N GLN A 13 -9.15 -0.14 10.29
CA GLN A 13 -8.83 -1.56 10.46
C GLN A 13 -7.40 -1.93 10.00
N GLY A 14 -6.44 -1.02 10.23
CA GLY A 14 -5.04 -1.20 9.86
C GLY A 14 -4.72 -0.92 8.39
N GLN A 15 -5.72 -0.67 7.55
CA GLN A 15 -5.55 -0.37 6.13
C GLN A 15 -5.73 1.13 5.86
N PRO A 16 -4.94 1.73 4.95
CA PRO A 16 -5.17 3.09 4.47
C PRO A 16 -6.55 3.21 3.82
N ARG A 17 -7.21 4.34 4.05
CA ARG A 17 -8.51 4.66 3.46
C ARG A 17 -8.62 6.17 3.24
N LEU A 18 -9.21 6.54 2.10
CA LEU A 18 -9.58 7.91 1.80
C LEU A 18 -10.97 8.25 2.34
N GLY A 19 -11.14 9.50 2.76
CA GLY A 19 -12.43 10.06 3.11
C GLY A 19 -12.45 11.58 3.07
N VAL A 20 -13.65 12.13 2.94
CA VAL A 20 -13.88 13.58 2.88
C VAL A 20 -14.34 14.08 4.25
N VAL A 21 -13.70 15.13 4.73
CA VAL A 21 -14.07 15.83 5.97
C VAL A 21 -15.44 16.49 5.79
N ASP A 22 -16.44 16.15 6.60
CA ASP A 22 -17.81 16.68 6.48
C ASP A 22 -18.13 17.77 7.51
N ARG A 23 -17.94 17.49 8.79
CA ARG A 23 -18.33 18.41 9.87
C ARG A 23 -17.51 18.18 11.14
N PRO A 24 -17.33 19.22 11.98
CA PRO A 24 -16.70 19.02 13.28
C PRO A 24 -17.60 18.17 14.19
N GLU A 25 -16.98 17.32 15.00
CA GLU A 25 -17.62 16.56 16.07
C GLU A 25 -16.95 16.90 17.41
N GLY A 26 -17.65 17.68 18.23
CA GLY A 26 -17.10 18.21 19.48
C GLY A 26 -16.03 19.28 19.23
N LYS A 27 -15.01 19.36 20.10
CA LYS A 27 -14.01 20.44 20.09
C LYS A 27 -12.79 20.19 19.21
N LYS A 28 -12.46 18.91 18.95
CA LYS A 28 -11.16 18.52 18.36
C LYS A 28 -11.26 17.45 17.28
N ASN A 29 -12.44 16.90 17.03
CA ASN A 29 -12.61 15.80 16.08
C ASN A 29 -13.43 16.27 14.88
N TRP A 30 -13.32 15.51 13.80
CA TRP A 30 -14.07 15.68 12.56
C TRP A 30 -14.78 14.38 12.21
N VAL A 31 -15.97 14.50 11.64
CA VAL A 31 -16.63 13.42 10.91
C VAL A 31 -16.04 13.39 9.50
N VAL A 32 -15.49 12.26 9.11
CA VAL A 32 -14.97 11.97 7.78
C VAL A 32 -15.85 10.90 7.13
N ILE A 33 -16.27 11.12 5.90
CA ILE A 33 -17.13 10.22 5.14
C ILE A 33 -16.30 9.51 4.07
N ASP A 34 -16.24 8.19 4.10
CA ASP A 34 -15.52 7.41 3.10
C ASP A 34 -16.33 7.20 1.81
N GLU A 35 -15.71 6.55 0.81
CA GLU A 35 -16.33 6.26 -0.50
C GLU A 35 -17.67 5.52 -0.38
N ARG A 36 -17.85 4.70 0.67
CA ARG A 36 -19.08 3.91 0.90
C ARG A 36 -20.16 4.71 1.63
N GLY A 37 -19.90 5.99 1.92
CA GLY A 37 -20.76 6.83 2.73
C GLY A 37 -20.67 6.54 4.22
N GLN A 38 -19.69 5.73 4.67
CA GLN A 38 -19.53 5.43 6.09
C GLN A 38 -18.86 6.60 6.80
N ALA A 39 -19.46 7.00 7.93
CA ALA A 39 -18.91 8.05 8.79
C ALA A 39 -17.87 7.50 9.77
N HIS A 40 -16.78 8.24 9.95
CA HIS A 40 -15.68 7.98 10.88
C HIS A 40 -15.37 9.24 11.68
N THR A 41 -15.34 9.14 13.02
CA THR A 41 -14.94 10.25 13.89
C THR A 41 -13.43 10.19 14.11
N LEU A 42 -12.71 11.20 13.62
CA LEU A 42 -11.24 11.23 13.62
C LEU A 42 -10.72 12.51 14.26
N HIS A 43 -9.63 12.42 15.02
CA HIS A 43 -8.87 13.59 15.43
C HIS A 43 -7.90 13.96 14.29
N PRO A 44 -7.55 15.24 14.03
CA PRO A 44 -6.62 15.61 12.95
C PRO A 44 -5.28 14.87 12.94
N ARG A 45 -4.77 14.55 14.14
CA ARG A 45 -3.59 13.68 14.35
C ARG A 45 -3.68 12.27 13.73
N ASP A 46 -4.89 11.79 13.46
CA ASP A 46 -5.16 10.46 12.90
C ASP A 46 -5.14 10.48 11.36
N PHE A 47 -5.06 11.67 10.75
CA PHE A 47 -4.84 11.82 9.32
C PHE A 47 -3.38 11.48 8.99
N ILE A 48 -3.22 10.64 7.99
CA ILE A 48 -1.93 10.19 7.45
C ILE A 48 -1.47 11.18 6.40
N TYR A 49 -2.40 11.67 5.58
CA TYR A 49 -2.12 12.60 4.49
C TYR A 49 -3.34 13.47 4.21
N GLU A 50 -3.11 14.75 3.91
CA GLU A 50 -4.13 15.70 3.48
C GLU A 50 -3.90 16.00 1.99
N VAL A 51 -4.88 15.70 1.14
CA VAL A 51 -4.83 16.01 -0.28
C VAL A 51 -5.14 17.50 -0.47
N GLY A 52 -4.22 18.23 -1.10
CA GLY A 52 -4.38 19.67 -1.36
C GLY A 52 -5.32 19.98 -2.53
N GLY A 53 -5.65 21.27 -2.69
CA GLY A 53 -6.23 21.80 -3.93
C GLY A 53 -7.76 21.94 -3.94
N ASP A 54 -8.50 20.85 -3.80
CA ASP A 54 -9.94 20.83 -4.13
C ASP A 54 -10.88 20.55 -2.94
N THR A 55 -12.15 20.98 -3.09
CA THR A 55 -13.25 20.58 -2.21
C THR A 55 -13.90 19.33 -2.78
N TYR A 56 -13.68 18.20 -2.12
CA TYR A 56 -14.14 16.89 -2.57
C TYR A 56 -15.52 16.55 -2.00
N LYS A 57 -16.22 15.65 -2.70
CA LYS A 57 -17.38 14.90 -2.20
C LYS A 57 -17.01 13.43 -2.09
N PRO A 58 -17.71 12.63 -1.25
CA PRO A 58 -17.45 11.20 -1.15
C PRO A 58 -17.51 10.44 -2.48
N ALA A 59 -18.33 10.91 -3.43
CA ALA A 59 -18.43 10.34 -4.78
C ALA A 59 -17.19 10.56 -5.65
N ASP A 60 -16.35 11.55 -5.31
CA ASP A 60 -15.14 11.87 -6.06
C ASP A 60 -13.96 10.98 -5.65
N ILE A 61 -14.06 10.27 -4.50
CA ILE A 61 -12.99 9.43 -3.95
C ILE A 61 -12.61 8.31 -4.94
N GLY A 62 -13.59 7.60 -5.49
CA GLY A 62 -13.35 6.47 -6.39
C GLY A 62 -12.58 6.88 -7.67
N PRO A 63 -13.08 7.87 -8.45
CA PRO A 63 -12.36 8.40 -9.60
C PRO A 63 -10.96 8.93 -9.26
N PHE A 64 -10.83 9.70 -8.17
CA PHE A 64 -9.55 10.24 -7.72
C PHE A 64 -8.54 9.12 -7.40
N ALA A 65 -8.95 8.12 -6.63
CA ALA A 65 -8.10 7.00 -6.26
C ALA A 65 -7.68 6.17 -7.48
N ALA A 66 -8.61 5.92 -8.40
CA ALA A 66 -8.32 5.20 -9.64
C ALA A 66 -7.34 5.97 -10.55
N GLU A 67 -7.47 7.28 -10.62
CA GLU A 67 -6.53 8.12 -11.37
C GLU A 67 -5.14 8.10 -10.71
N ALA A 68 -5.06 8.28 -9.40
CA ALA A 68 -3.79 8.25 -8.66
C ALA A 68 -3.08 6.89 -8.81
N GLU A 69 -3.82 5.79 -8.67
CA GLU A 69 -3.30 4.43 -8.83
C GLU A 69 -2.69 4.21 -10.22
N SER A 70 -3.24 4.85 -11.26
CA SER A 70 -2.71 4.73 -12.63
C SER A 70 -1.30 5.32 -12.83
N TYR A 71 -0.86 6.17 -11.90
CA TYR A 71 0.46 6.80 -11.92
C TYR A 71 1.47 6.12 -10.99
N ILE A 72 1.05 5.15 -10.18
CA ILE A 72 1.93 4.47 -9.21
C ILE A 72 2.79 3.45 -9.95
N ASP A 73 4.06 3.79 -10.17
CA ASP A 73 5.10 2.89 -10.63
C ASP A 73 6.22 2.79 -9.57
N PRO A 74 6.29 1.70 -8.79
CA PRO A 74 7.32 1.53 -7.77
C PRO A 74 8.76 1.55 -8.31
N SER A 75 8.96 1.21 -9.59
CA SER A 75 10.30 1.23 -10.20
C SER A 75 10.83 2.66 -10.41
N SER A 76 9.93 3.65 -10.50
CA SER A 76 10.29 5.06 -10.64
C SER A 76 11.01 5.63 -9.41
N LEU A 77 10.85 5.02 -8.24
CA LEU A 77 11.49 5.46 -6.99
C LEU A 77 13.01 5.32 -7.01
N GLU A 78 13.56 4.32 -7.72
CA GLU A 78 15.01 4.16 -7.84
C GLU A 78 15.63 5.37 -8.51
N ILE A 79 15.03 5.81 -9.63
CA ILE A 79 15.49 6.96 -10.38
C ILE A 79 15.40 8.23 -9.52
N ALA A 80 14.26 8.45 -8.86
CA ALA A 80 14.11 9.60 -7.96
C ALA A 80 15.11 9.58 -6.80
N TRP A 81 15.42 8.40 -6.27
CA TRP A 81 16.40 8.21 -5.21
C TRP A 81 17.81 8.56 -5.68
N GLU A 82 18.22 8.15 -6.88
CA GLU A 82 19.52 8.53 -7.45
C GLU A 82 19.65 10.04 -7.56
N PHE A 83 18.68 10.72 -8.18
CA PHE A 83 18.68 12.17 -8.36
C PHE A 83 18.78 12.93 -7.02
N LEU A 84 17.94 12.58 -6.04
CA LEU A 84 17.93 13.26 -4.75
C LEU A 84 19.17 12.93 -3.91
N SER A 85 19.73 11.73 -4.05
CA SER A 85 20.98 11.34 -3.39
C SER A 85 22.16 12.15 -3.90
N GLU A 86 22.26 12.35 -5.23
CA GLU A 86 23.30 13.16 -5.84
C GLU A 86 23.18 14.64 -5.47
N ALA A 87 21.95 15.15 -5.41
CA ALA A 87 21.68 16.54 -5.00
C ALA A 87 21.85 16.77 -3.49
N GLY A 88 21.85 15.71 -2.67
CA GLY A 88 21.84 15.82 -1.21
C GLY A 88 20.52 16.39 -0.68
N GLU A 89 19.43 16.17 -1.40
CA GLU A 89 18.11 16.73 -1.13
C GLU A 89 17.16 15.72 -0.49
N SER A 90 16.12 16.23 0.15
CA SER A 90 15.00 15.44 0.67
C SER A 90 13.72 15.84 -0.05
N ALA A 91 12.73 14.96 -0.11
CA ALA A 91 11.46 15.23 -0.77
C ALA A 91 10.29 15.13 0.19
N ASP A 92 9.29 15.98 0.01
CA ASP A 92 7.92 15.70 0.43
C ASP A 92 7.14 15.17 -0.79
N PRO A 93 5.88 14.72 -0.63
CA PRO A 93 5.10 14.20 -1.75
C PRO A 93 4.93 15.19 -2.92
N ALA A 94 4.86 16.49 -2.68
CA ALA A 94 4.74 17.48 -3.74
C ALA A 94 6.06 17.64 -4.52
N ALA A 95 7.19 17.71 -3.83
CA ALA A 95 8.51 17.73 -4.45
C ALA A 95 8.77 16.47 -5.27
N LEU A 96 8.38 15.29 -4.76
CA LEU A 96 8.52 14.04 -5.50
C LEU A 96 7.58 13.99 -6.72
N ALA A 97 6.35 14.48 -6.59
CA ALA A 97 5.43 14.58 -7.72
C ALA A 97 5.99 15.47 -8.84
N GLN A 98 6.58 16.61 -8.47
CA GLN A 98 7.26 17.49 -9.42
C GLN A 98 8.42 16.78 -10.13
N LEU A 99 9.18 15.94 -9.43
CA LEU A 99 10.30 15.19 -10.00
C LEU A 99 9.84 14.07 -10.94
N LEU A 100 8.84 13.27 -10.53
CA LEU A 100 8.37 12.10 -11.26
C LEU A 100 7.46 12.44 -12.43
N PHE A 101 6.59 13.43 -12.25
CA PHE A 101 5.48 13.72 -13.17
C PHE A 101 5.59 15.11 -13.81
N SER A 102 6.59 15.90 -13.42
CA SER A 102 6.71 17.31 -13.82
C SER A 102 5.52 18.19 -13.42
N GLU A 103 4.68 17.73 -12.48
CA GLU A 103 3.46 18.40 -12.05
C GLU A 103 3.14 18.08 -10.58
N GLN A 104 2.42 18.98 -9.90
CA GLN A 104 2.05 18.86 -8.49
C GLN A 104 0.52 18.87 -8.29
N SER A 105 -0.22 18.28 -9.23
CA SER A 105 -1.66 18.14 -9.09
C SER A 105 -1.99 17.29 -7.85
N PRO A 106 -3.20 17.42 -7.28
CA PRO A 106 -3.58 16.63 -6.10
C PRO A 106 -3.42 15.12 -6.30
N THR A 107 -3.76 14.63 -7.50
CA THR A 107 -3.63 13.22 -7.89
C THR A 107 -2.16 12.78 -7.93
N PHE A 108 -1.28 13.58 -8.53
CA PHE A 108 0.16 13.29 -8.58
C PHE A 108 0.83 13.34 -7.22
N CYS A 109 0.50 14.35 -6.41
CA CYS A 109 0.98 14.47 -5.04
C CYS A 109 0.54 13.25 -4.19
N TYR A 110 -0.70 12.78 -4.37
CA TYR A 110 -1.17 11.58 -3.67
C TYR A 110 -0.48 10.31 -4.16
N ALA A 111 -0.28 10.12 -5.47
CA ALA A 111 0.48 8.99 -6.00
C ALA A 111 1.92 8.97 -5.47
N ALA A 112 2.59 10.12 -5.42
CA ALA A 112 3.92 10.27 -4.83
C ALA A 112 3.93 9.96 -3.32
N HIS A 113 2.92 10.40 -2.57
CA HIS A 113 2.74 10.05 -1.15
C HIS A 113 2.62 8.52 -0.99
N ARG A 114 1.80 7.86 -1.81
CA ARG A 114 1.61 6.41 -1.77
C ARG A 114 2.92 5.66 -2.01
N LEU A 115 3.68 6.06 -3.03
CA LEU A 115 5.00 5.51 -3.31
C LEU A 115 5.95 5.63 -2.10
N LEU A 116 6.05 6.82 -1.52
CA LEU A 116 6.91 7.07 -0.35
C LEU A 116 6.46 6.33 0.92
N ALA A 117 5.15 6.23 1.14
CA ALA A 117 4.58 5.58 2.32
C ALA A 117 4.76 4.05 2.29
N GLU A 118 4.77 3.46 1.09
CA GLU A 118 4.97 2.02 0.89
C GLU A 118 6.43 1.62 0.67
N ASP A 119 7.29 2.58 0.35
CA ASP A 119 8.71 2.33 0.12
C ASP A 119 9.43 1.81 1.38
N LYS A 120 10.22 0.76 1.15
CA LYS A 120 11.03 0.11 2.17
C LYS A 120 12.52 0.12 1.82
N VAL A 121 12.89 0.61 0.64
CA VAL A 121 14.20 0.39 0.04
C VAL A 121 14.97 1.69 -0.08
N PHE A 122 14.36 2.73 -0.62
CA PHE A 122 15.11 3.89 -1.11
C PHE A 122 15.10 5.08 -0.17
N PHE A 123 13.97 5.35 0.49
CA PHE A 123 13.72 6.51 1.31
C PHE A 123 13.43 6.11 2.75
N LYS A 124 13.69 7.05 3.66
CA LYS A 124 13.29 6.97 5.06
C LYS A 124 12.55 8.24 5.43
N GLN A 125 11.45 8.12 6.16
CA GLN A 125 10.71 9.27 6.65
C GLN A 125 11.46 9.91 7.83
N LYS A 126 11.55 11.24 7.82
CA LYS A 126 12.10 12.06 8.90
C LYS A 126 11.26 13.32 9.06
N GLY A 127 10.35 13.30 10.03
CA GLY A 127 9.34 14.33 10.17
C GLY A 127 8.33 14.25 9.03
N ASP A 128 8.15 15.37 8.32
CA ASP A 128 7.26 15.53 7.17
C ASP A 128 7.95 15.28 5.82
N ARG A 129 9.27 14.99 5.82
CA ARG A 129 10.06 14.74 4.61
C ARG A 129 10.60 13.32 4.56
N TYR A 130 11.03 12.94 3.37
CA TYR A 130 11.68 11.68 3.07
C TYR A 130 13.12 11.95 2.62
N GLU A 131 14.06 11.34 3.32
CA GLU A 131 15.48 11.40 2.99
C GLU A 131 15.89 10.16 2.19
N PRO A 132 16.66 10.31 1.10
CA PRO A 132 17.30 9.19 0.43
C PRO A 132 18.19 8.40 1.40
N ARG A 133 18.14 7.07 1.32
CA ARG A 133 19.04 6.18 2.07
C ARG A 133 20.40 6.13 1.39
N PRO A 134 21.50 5.95 2.14
CA PRO A 134 22.82 5.73 1.53
C PRO A 134 22.82 4.48 0.64
N ALA A 135 23.58 4.50 -0.46
CA ALA A 135 23.66 3.39 -1.41
C ALA A 135 23.98 2.03 -0.76
N ALA A 136 24.93 2.00 0.18
CA ALA A 136 25.26 0.78 0.92
C ALA A 136 24.07 0.20 1.71
N GLN A 137 23.18 1.06 2.21
CA GLN A 137 21.96 0.62 2.90
C GLN A 137 20.92 0.10 1.91
N VAL A 138 20.79 0.73 0.74
CA VAL A 138 19.89 0.28 -0.33
C VAL A 138 20.30 -1.12 -0.82
N ASP A 139 21.59 -1.34 -1.06
CA ASP A 139 22.13 -2.63 -1.48
C ASP A 139 21.85 -3.74 -0.46
N GLU A 140 22.04 -3.44 0.83
CA GLU A 140 21.73 -4.37 1.92
C GLU A 140 20.23 -4.73 1.95
N LEU A 141 19.35 -3.73 1.85
CA LEU A 141 17.90 -3.93 1.85
C LEU A 141 17.43 -4.75 0.64
N ARG A 142 17.98 -4.49 -0.54
CA ARG A 142 17.71 -5.27 -1.76
C ARG A 142 18.09 -6.74 -1.57
N LEU A 143 19.30 -6.99 -1.06
CA LEU A 143 19.78 -8.34 -0.80
C LEU A 143 18.93 -9.05 0.26
N GLN A 144 18.48 -8.33 1.29
CA GLN A 144 17.56 -8.89 2.28
C GLN A 144 16.21 -9.29 1.66
N ILE A 145 15.61 -8.41 0.85
CA ILE A 145 14.34 -8.66 0.16
C ILE A 145 14.46 -9.82 -0.81
N GLU A 146 15.56 -9.92 -1.55
CA GLU A 146 15.82 -11.04 -2.45
C GLU A 146 15.86 -12.38 -1.69
N ARG A 147 16.61 -12.43 -0.58
CA ARG A 147 16.68 -13.62 0.29
C ARG A 147 15.33 -13.98 0.92
N GLU A 148 14.55 -13.00 1.33
CA GLU A 148 13.20 -13.21 1.86
C GLU A 148 12.26 -13.76 0.79
N THR A 149 12.32 -13.21 -0.41
CA THR A 149 11.54 -13.65 -1.57
C THR A 149 11.89 -15.08 -1.96
N GLN A 150 13.18 -15.43 -2.03
CA GLN A 150 13.64 -16.80 -2.30
C GLN A 150 13.12 -17.79 -1.26
N ARG A 151 13.27 -17.48 0.04
CA ARG A 151 12.75 -18.33 1.12
C ARG A 151 11.23 -18.52 1.03
N GLN A 152 10.49 -17.47 0.69
CA GLN A 152 9.04 -17.54 0.55
C GLN A 152 8.64 -18.44 -0.64
N GLN A 153 9.31 -18.30 -1.78
CA GLN A 153 9.07 -19.16 -2.95
C GLN A 153 9.37 -20.64 -2.67
N GLU A 154 10.47 -20.93 -1.99
CA GLU A 154 10.82 -22.28 -1.55
C GLU A 154 9.75 -22.86 -0.61
N TRP A 155 9.28 -22.06 0.35
CA TRP A 155 8.22 -22.45 1.28
C TRP A 155 6.89 -22.72 0.57
N GLU A 156 6.46 -21.84 -0.33
CA GLU A 156 5.22 -22.01 -1.11
C GLU A 156 5.30 -23.25 -2.02
N SER A 157 6.45 -23.48 -2.64
CA SER A 157 6.74 -24.68 -3.43
C SER A 157 6.66 -25.95 -2.57
N PHE A 158 7.25 -25.93 -1.36
CA PHE A 158 7.17 -27.03 -0.41
C PHE A 158 5.72 -27.30 0.02
N MET A 159 4.97 -26.28 0.42
CA MET A 159 3.58 -26.39 0.84
C MET A 159 2.67 -26.92 -0.29
N THR A 160 2.93 -26.51 -1.53
CA THR A 160 2.21 -27.00 -2.70
C THR A 160 2.46 -28.50 -2.91
N LYS A 161 3.72 -28.95 -2.83
CA LYS A 161 4.07 -30.38 -2.95
C LYS A 161 3.49 -31.20 -1.81
N ALA A 162 3.52 -30.70 -0.58
CA ALA A 162 2.93 -31.38 0.59
C ALA A 162 1.41 -31.58 0.43
N ARG A 163 0.68 -30.54 -0.01
CA ARG A 163 -0.77 -30.63 -0.29
C ARG A 163 -1.08 -31.63 -1.40
N GLN A 164 -0.30 -31.65 -2.49
CA GLN A 164 -0.46 -32.62 -3.56
C GLN A 164 -0.22 -34.05 -3.07
N GLY A 165 0.86 -34.28 -2.32
CA GLY A 165 1.18 -35.60 -1.74
C GLY A 165 0.09 -36.11 -0.80
N LEU A 166 -0.47 -35.26 0.07
CA LEU A 166 -1.60 -35.62 0.93
C LEU A 166 -2.85 -35.94 0.10
N ALA A 167 -3.20 -35.13 -0.90
CA ALA A 167 -4.35 -35.39 -1.76
C ALA A 167 -4.24 -36.71 -2.55
N LEU A 168 -3.04 -37.01 -3.07
CA LEU A 168 -2.73 -38.28 -3.73
C LEU A 168 -2.82 -39.47 -2.77
N GLY A 169 -2.33 -39.32 -1.53
CA GLY A 169 -2.44 -40.33 -0.49
C GLY A 169 -3.91 -40.66 -0.15
N PHE A 170 -4.74 -39.64 0.06
CA PHE A 170 -6.18 -39.84 0.29
C PHE A 170 -6.91 -40.47 -0.90
N ALA A 171 -6.52 -40.13 -2.14
CA ALA A 171 -7.13 -40.72 -3.33
C ALA A 171 -6.78 -42.21 -3.48
N LEU A 172 -5.53 -42.60 -3.21
CA LEU A 172 -5.08 -43.99 -3.24
C LEU A 172 -5.76 -44.85 -2.16
N ASP A 173 -5.93 -44.30 -0.95
CA ASP A 173 -6.62 -44.98 0.15
C ASP A 173 -8.11 -45.22 -0.15
N LEU A 174 -8.81 -44.24 -0.75
CA LEU A 174 -10.20 -44.41 -1.17
C LEU A 174 -10.33 -45.45 -2.29
N GLN A 175 -9.41 -45.45 -3.25
CA GLN A 175 -9.41 -46.41 -4.34
C GLN A 175 -9.15 -47.85 -3.84
N ALA A 176 -8.29 -48.01 -2.84
CA ALA A 176 -8.05 -49.30 -2.18
C ALA A 176 -9.27 -49.81 -1.41
N GLN A 177 -9.98 -48.94 -0.67
CA GLN A 177 -11.19 -49.31 0.06
C GLN A 177 -12.35 -49.72 -0.85
N PHE A 178 -12.53 -49.06 -2.00
CA PHE A 178 -13.55 -49.43 -2.99
C PHE A 178 -13.28 -50.79 -3.64
N ILE A 179 -12.01 -51.12 -3.94
CA ILE A 179 -11.62 -52.41 -4.52
C ILE A 179 -11.88 -53.56 -3.53
N ASP A 180 -11.62 -53.35 -2.24
CA ASP A 180 -11.79 -54.38 -1.22
C ASP A 180 -13.27 -54.66 -0.87
N LEU A 181 -14.13 -53.64 -0.95
CA LEU A 181 -15.59 -53.79 -0.83
C LEU A 181 -16.22 -54.56 -2.01
N GLY A 182 -15.73 -54.35 -3.23
CA GLY A 182 -16.21 -55.06 -4.43
C GLY A 182 -15.87 -56.55 -4.44
N ARG A 183 -14.79 -56.97 -3.75
CA ARG A 183 -14.34 -58.37 -3.72
C ARG A 183 -15.03 -59.21 -2.63
N ARG A 184 -15.71 -58.59 -1.66
CA ARG A 184 -16.48 -59.28 -0.61
C ARG A 184 -17.95 -59.51 -0.96
N ALA A 185 -18.43 -58.92 -2.05
CA ALA A 185 -19.83 -58.96 -2.47
C ALA A 185 -20.12 -59.93 -3.65
N GLY A 186 -19.12 -60.70 -4.11
CA GLY A 186 -19.25 -61.75 -5.13
C GLY A 186 -18.64 -63.05 -4.65
#